data_AF-A0A1V5XCU7-F1
#
_entry.id   AF-A0A1V5XCU7-F1
#
_cell.length_a   1.000
_cell.length_b   1.000
_cell.length_c   1.000
_cell.angle_alpha   90.00
_cell.angle_beta   90.00
_cell.angle_gamma   90.00
#
_symmetry.space_group_name_H-M   'P 1'
#
loop_
_entity.id
_entity.type
_entity.pdbx_description
1 polymer ?
#
loop_
_entity_poly.entity_id
_entity_poly.type
_entity_poly.pdbx_seq_one_letter_code
_entity_poly.pdbx_strand_id
1 'polypeptide(L)'
;MRKKVISLSLAMIMLFTLITFADTVFDENKMGITVQASGGSAESDFDFIPSTGKITGYSGNGGIVMIPQTIGGVTVTTIGEYAFFRCNSLISVTIPNSVTTIEEGAFYSCENLTSVTILNSKYYNHWRGSI
;
A
#
# COMPACT_ATOMS: atom_id res chain seq x y z
N MET A 1 -20.64 -7.82 54.13
CA MET A 1 -20.95 -7.95 52.69
C MET A 1 -20.91 -6.56 52.04
N ARG A 2 -19.87 -6.24 51.26
CA ARG A 2 -19.79 -5.01 50.45
C ARG A 2 -19.33 -5.42 49.04
N LYS A 3 -20.28 -5.86 48.20
CA LYS A 3 -19.99 -6.07 46.77
C LYS A 3 -19.85 -4.68 46.15
N LYS A 4 -18.63 -4.37 45.71
CA LYS A 4 -18.23 -3.08 45.15
C LYS A 4 -19.10 -2.77 43.92
N VAL A 5 -20.03 -1.83 44.05
CA VAL A 5 -20.75 -1.23 42.93
C VAL A 5 -19.76 -0.31 42.24
N ILE A 6 -19.02 -0.84 41.27
CA ILE A 6 -18.25 -0.01 40.34
C ILE A 6 -19.33 0.66 39.47
N SER A 7 -19.51 1.97 39.66
CA SER A 7 -20.56 2.74 38.99
C SER A 7 -20.49 2.54 37.48
N LEU A 8 -21.61 2.21 36.84
CA LEU A 8 -21.74 2.00 35.40
C LEU A 8 -21.17 3.17 34.57
N SER A 9 -21.19 4.38 35.14
CA SER A 9 -20.56 5.56 34.57
C SER A 9 -19.04 5.44 34.45
N LEU A 10 -18.35 4.87 35.45
CA LEU A 10 -16.90 4.67 35.41
C LEU A 10 -16.51 3.61 34.37
N ALA A 11 -17.34 2.57 34.19
CA ALA A 11 -17.14 1.56 33.15
C ALA A 11 -17.32 2.14 31.72
N MET A 12 -18.33 3.00 31.51
CA MET A 12 -18.51 3.70 30.23
C MET A 12 -17.36 4.67 29.94
N ILE A 13 -16.89 5.42 30.93
CA ILE A 13 -15.76 6.34 30.75
C ILE A 13 -14.50 5.55 30.36
N MET A 14 -14.20 4.44 31.04
CA MET A 14 -13.04 3.60 30.72
C MET A 14 -13.12 3.03 29.30
N LEU A 15 -14.31 2.56 28.88
CA LEU A 15 -14.53 2.06 27.52
C LEU A 15 -14.38 3.17 26.47
N PHE A 16 -14.94 4.35 26.73
CA PHE A 16 -14.83 5.49 25.82
C PHE A 16 -13.38 5.96 25.68
N THR A 17 -12.63 6.02 26.80
CA THR A 17 -11.20 6.35 26.77
C THR A 17 -10.36 5.30 26.03
N LEU A 18 -10.69 4.01 26.16
CA LEU A 18 -10.01 2.94 25.45
C LEU A 18 -10.25 3.01 23.94
N ILE A 19 -11.49 3.31 23.51
CA ILE A 19 -11.83 3.50 22.10
C ILE A 19 -11.07 4.69 21.54
N THR A 20 -11.12 5.85 22.20
CA THR A 20 -10.37 7.03 21.74
C THR A 20 -8.86 6.80 21.72
N PHE A 21 -8.33 6.01 22.67
CA PHE A 21 -6.90 5.68 22.69
C PHE A 21 -6.53 4.76 21.53
N ALA A 22 -7.35 3.75 21.22
CA ALA A 22 -7.14 2.88 20.07
C ALA A 22 -7.13 3.70 18.78
N ASP A 23 -8.10 4.59 18.55
CA ASP A 23 -8.13 5.45 17.36
C ASP A 23 -6.87 6.34 17.25
N THR A 24 -6.34 6.83 18.38
CA THR A 24 -5.08 7.60 18.37
C THR A 24 -3.82 6.77 18.12
N VAL A 25 -3.84 5.47 18.43
CA VAL A 25 -2.70 4.57 18.24
C VAL A 25 -2.71 3.91 16.85
N PHE A 26 -3.89 3.72 16.25
CA PHE A 26 -4.05 3.13 14.92
C PHE A 26 -4.08 4.14 13.77
N ASP A 27 -3.95 5.43 14.05
CA ASP A 27 -3.78 6.45 13.01
C ASP A 27 -2.31 6.51 12.57
N GLU A 28 -1.98 5.72 11.55
CA GLU A 28 -0.69 5.73 10.87
C GLU A 28 -0.36 7.08 10.18
N ASN A 29 -1.25 8.07 10.25
CA ASN A 29 -1.08 9.39 9.65
C ASN A 29 -0.97 10.55 10.67
N LYS A 30 -0.88 10.28 11.99
CA LYS A 30 -0.92 11.35 13.01
C LYS A 30 0.41 11.66 13.72
N MET A 31 1.52 11.73 12.97
CA MET A 31 2.70 12.48 13.36
C MET A 31 3.30 13.10 12.10
N GLY A 32 3.12 14.42 11.93
CA GLY A 32 3.59 15.20 10.78
C GLY A 32 5.12 15.29 10.66
N ILE A 33 5.77 14.16 10.39
CA ILE A 33 7.06 14.07 9.73
C ILE A 33 6.93 12.96 8.69
N THR A 34 6.29 13.28 7.56
CA THR A 34 6.52 12.53 6.35
C THR A 34 7.93 12.88 5.88
N VAL A 35 8.94 12.10 6.28
CA VAL A 35 10.10 11.96 5.41
C VAL A 35 9.54 11.26 4.19
N GLN A 36 9.06 12.03 3.20
CA GLN A 36 8.91 11.48 1.87
C GLN A 36 10.33 11.11 1.46
N ALA A 37 10.67 9.82 1.60
CA ALA A 37 11.68 9.23 0.75
C ALA A 37 11.29 9.68 -0.66
N SER A 38 12.17 10.41 -1.32
CA SER A 38 11.92 11.15 -2.57
C SER A 38 11.75 10.20 -3.78
N GLY A 39 10.93 9.17 -3.63
CA GLY A 39 10.72 8.06 -4.54
C GLY A 39 9.57 7.21 -4.02
N GLY A 40 8.37 7.78 -4.04
CA GLY A 40 7.12 7.06 -3.76
C GLY A 40 6.09 7.47 -4.80
N SER A 41 5.50 6.49 -5.48
CA SER A 41 4.37 6.67 -6.39
C SER A 41 3.08 6.76 -5.59
N ALA A 42 2.24 7.76 -5.88
CA ALA A 42 0.91 7.89 -5.29
C ALA A 42 -0.10 7.01 -6.02
N GLU A 43 -1.19 6.58 -5.36
CA GLU A 43 -2.26 5.82 -6.02
C GLU A 43 -2.86 6.58 -7.22
N SER A 44 -2.92 7.92 -7.13
CA SER A 44 -3.41 8.80 -8.19
C SER A 44 -2.54 8.82 -9.45
N ASP A 45 -1.29 8.35 -9.36
CA ASP A 45 -0.38 8.33 -10.51
C ASP A 45 -0.72 7.20 -11.50
N PHE A 46 -1.58 6.25 -11.09
CA PHE A 46 -1.90 5.06 -11.87
C PHE A 46 -3.30 5.14 -12.47
N ASP A 47 -3.36 5.05 -13.81
CA ASP A 47 -4.63 4.87 -14.51
C ASP A 47 -5.10 3.43 -14.31
N PHE A 48 -6.04 3.22 -13.39
CA PHE A 48 -6.47 1.90 -12.93
C PHE A 48 -7.90 1.57 -13.33
N ILE A 49 -8.12 0.33 -13.79
CA ILE A 49 -9.44 -0.24 -14.09
C ILE A 49 -9.85 -1.19 -12.95
N PRO A 50 -10.75 -0.77 -12.04
CA PRO A 50 -11.10 -1.56 -10.86
C PRO A 50 -11.82 -2.87 -11.17
N SER A 51 -12.57 -2.95 -12.28
CA SER A 51 -13.29 -4.18 -12.64
C SER A 51 -12.37 -5.33 -13.00
N THR A 52 -11.11 -5.05 -13.35
CA THR A 52 -10.14 -6.06 -13.79
C THR A 52 -8.87 -6.09 -12.92
N GLY A 53 -8.65 -5.10 -12.05
CA GLY A 53 -7.39 -4.97 -11.31
C GLY A 53 -6.21 -4.57 -12.19
N LYS A 54 -6.48 -3.86 -13.29
CA LYS A 54 -5.49 -3.57 -14.35
C LYS A 54 -5.00 -2.12 -14.27
N ILE A 55 -3.68 -1.93 -14.22
CA ILE A 55 -3.06 -0.63 -14.49
C ILE A 55 -2.89 -0.49 -15.99
N THR A 56 -3.38 0.61 -16.55
CA THR A 56 -3.34 0.94 -17.98
C THR A 56 -2.40 2.08 -18.32
N GLY A 57 -1.96 2.82 -17.31
CA GLY A 57 -1.12 3.99 -17.48
C GLY A 57 -0.46 4.39 -16.16
N TYR A 58 0.68 5.06 -16.27
CA TYR A 58 1.39 5.69 -15.17
C TYR A 58 1.78 7.11 -15.59
N SER A 59 1.36 8.08 -14.78
CA SER A 59 1.55 9.51 -15.03
C SER A 59 2.38 10.22 -13.94
N GLY A 60 2.93 9.45 -12.99
CA GLY A 60 3.77 9.99 -11.94
C GLY A 60 5.17 10.39 -12.41
N ASN A 61 5.94 11.00 -11.51
CA ASN A 61 7.27 11.58 -11.82
C ASN A 61 8.37 10.55 -12.15
N GLY A 62 8.14 9.25 -11.94
CA GLY A 62 9.15 8.20 -12.13
C GLY A 62 10.08 8.04 -10.91
N GLY A 63 11.37 7.80 -11.17
CA GLY A 63 12.37 7.50 -10.14
C GLY A 63 12.20 6.07 -9.60
N ILE A 64 12.01 5.96 -8.29
CA ILE A 64 11.69 4.69 -7.63
C ILE A 64 10.17 4.59 -7.54
N VAL A 65 9.59 3.65 -8.28
CA VAL A 65 8.14 3.40 -8.31
C VAL A 65 7.81 2.12 -7.58
N MET A 66 6.82 2.19 -6.69
CA MET A 66 6.27 1.04 -5.99
C MET A 66 4.83 0.85 -6.46
N ILE A 67 4.59 -0.20 -7.23
CA ILE A 67 3.22 -0.54 -7.63
C ILE A 67 2.46 -1.00 -6.38
N PRO A 68 1.34 -0.34 -6.03
CA PRO A 68 0.61 -0.69 -4.83
C PRO A 68 -0.04 -2.08 -4.98
N GLN A 69 -0.20 -2.80 -3.87
CA GLN A 69 -0.92 -4.08 -3.88
C GLN A 69 -2.41 -3.88 -4.21
N THR A 70 -2.96 -2.74 -3.80
CA THR A 70 -4.37 -2.36 -3.98
C THR A 70 -4.46 -0.89 -4.36
N ILE A 71 -5.43 -0.52 -5.20
CA ILE A 71 -5.79 0.87 -5.48
C ILE A 71 -7.27 1.03 -5.13
N GLY A 72 -7.61 1.97 -4.22
CA GLY A 72 -9.00 2.13 -3.76
C GLY A 72 -9.62 0.85 -3.17
N GLY A 73 -8.80 -0.03 -2.58
CA GLY A 73 -9.23 -1.30 -1.98
C GLY A 73 -9.38 -2.47 -2.97
N VAL A 74 -9.08 -2.28 -4.26
CA VAL A 74 -9.11 -3.34 -5.27
C VAL A 74 -7.70 -3.81 -5.57
N THR A 75 -7.49 -5.13 -5.57
CA THR A 75 -6.18 -5.75 -5.84
C THR A 75 -5.67 -5.45 -7.24
N VAL A 76 -4.41 -5.03 -7.33
CA VAL A 76 -3.69 -4.89 -8.60
C VAL A 76 -3.17 -6.27 -9.02
N THR A 77 -3.66 -6.75 -10.16
CA THR A 77 -3.36 -8.08 -10.72
C THR A 77 -2.65 -8.01 -12.06
N THR A 78 -2.81 -6.92 -12.81
CA THR A 78 -2.28 -6.80 -14.17
C THR A 78 -1.62 -5.45 -14.40
N ILE A 79 -0.42 -5.47 -14.99
CA ILE A 79 0.20 -4.31 -15.62
C ILE A 79 -0.08 -4.40 -17.12
N GLY A 80 -0.83 -3.44 -17.63
CA GLY A 80 -1.34 -3.45 -19.00
C GLY A 80 -0.31 -3.10 -20.06
N GLU A 81 -0.72 -3.34 -21.31
CA GLU A 81 0.04 -3.00 -22.50
C GLU A 81 0.47 -1.54 -22.45
N TYR A 82 1.76 -1.29 -22.64
CA TYR A 82 2.35 0.06 -22.63
C TYR A 82 2.06 0.91 -21.38
N ALA A 83 1.70 0.33 -20.23
CA ALA A 83 1.30 1.08 -19.04
C ALA A 83 2.36 2.08 -18.52
N PHE A 84 3.65 1.80 -18.74
CA PHE A 84 4.77 2.70 -18.42
C PHE A 84 5.53 3.15 -19.68
N PHE A 85 4.85 3.26 -20.82
CA PHE A 85 5.51 3.61 -22.08
C PHE A 85 6.24 4.96 -22.01
N ARG A 86 7.52 4.97 -22.40
CA ARG A 86 8.39 6.16 -22.41
C ARG A 86 8.53 6.85 -21.05
N CYS A 87 8.39 6.13 -19.94
CA CYS A 87 8.70 6.66 -18.61
C CYS A 87 10.23 6.80 -18.43
N ASN A 88 10.84 7.77 -19.10
CA ASN A 88 12.30 7.95 -19.10
C ASN A 88 12.86 8.31 -17.73
N SER A 89 12.08 8.93 -16.84
CA SER A 89 12.52 9.22 -15.47
C SER A 89 12.48 7.98 -14.56
N LEU A 90 11.91 6.86 -14.99
CA LEU A 90 11.78 5.64 -14.20
C LEU A 90 13.14 4.95 -14.05
N ILE A 91 13.60 4.78 -12.81
CA ILE A 91 14.90 4.17 -12.47
C ILE A 91 14.70 2.74 -11.97
N SER A 92 13.69 2.53 -11.10
CA SER A 92 13.37 1.22 -10.58
C SER A 92 11.86 1.04 -10.34
N VAL A 93 11.40 -0.21 -10.46
CA VAL A 93 10.01 -0.62 -10.21
C VAL A 93 9.98 -1.77 -9.23
N THR A 94 9.16 -1.65 -8.19
CA THR A 94 8.78 -2.76 -7.31
C THR A 94 7.38 -3.24 -7.67
N ILE A 95 7.27 -4.50 -8.07
CA ILE A 95 6.03 -5.18 -8.46
C ILE A 95 5.57 -6.06 -7.30
N PRO A 96 4.34 -5.88 -6.79
CA PRO A 96 3.83 -6.68 -5.68
C PRO A 96 3.49 -8.11 -6.14
N ASN A 97 3.46 -9.04 -5.19
CA ASN A 97 3.14 -10.46 -5.46
C ASN A 97 1.72 -10.69 -6.01
N SER A 98 0.84 -9.69 -5.92
CA SER A 98 -0.53 -9.75 -6.40
C SER A 98 -0.61 -9.60 -7.92
N VAL A 99 0.40 -9.00 -8.55
CA VAL A 99 0.49 -8.86 -10.00
C VAL A 99 0.86 -10.22 -10.59
N THR A 100 -0.08 -10.80 -11.34
CA THR A 100 0.08 -12.10 -12.00
C THR A 100 0.35 -11.96 -13.50
N THR A 101 0.05 -10.79 -14.08
CA THR A 101 0.17 -10.54 -15.53
C THR A 101 0.89 -9.23 -15.79
N ILE A 102 1.88 -9.27 -16.69
CA ILE A 102 2.55 -8.10 -17.27
C ILE A 102 2.39 -8.24 -18.79
N GLU A 103 1.61 -7.35 -19.39
CA GLU A 103 1.30 -7.40 -20.82
C GLU A 103 2.44 -6.82 -21.68
N GLU A 104 2.29 -6.97 -23.00
CA GLU A 104 3.31 -6.60 -23.99
C GLU A 104 3.72 -5.12 -23.85
N GLY A 105 5.03 -4.88 -23.89
CA GLY A 105 5.57 -3.53 -23.90
C GLY A 105 5.26 -2.69 -22.66
N ALA A 106 4.82 -3.29 -21.53
CA ALA A 106 4.47 -2.56 -20.31
C ALA A 106 5.51 -1.53 -19.86
N PHE A 107 6.81 -1.79 -20.10
CA PHE A 107 7.93 -0.88 -19.80
C PHE A 107 8.72 -0.46 -21.05
N TYR A 108 8.08 -0.44 -22.22
CA TYR A 108 8.74 -0.12 -23.48
C TYR A 108 9.24 1.33 -23.50
N SER A 109 10.46 1.52 -23.99
CA SER A 109 11.16 2.82 -24.02
C SER A 109 11.36 3.49 -22.66
N CYS A 110 11.41 2.75 -21.54
CA CYS A 110 11.89 3.29 -20.25
C CYS A 110 13.43 3.33 -20.23
N GLU A 111 14.04 4.38 -20.77
CA GLU A 111 15.50 4.42 -21.03
C GLU A 111 16.39 4.35 -19.77
N ASN A 112 15.92 4.87 -18.63
CA ASN A 112 16.69 4.86 -17.38
C ASN A 112 16.29 3.71 -16.43
N LEU A 113 15.40 2.80 -16.84
CA LEU A 113 14.97 1.69 -15.99
C LEU A 113 16.11 0.68 -15.84
N THR A 114 16.68 0.61 -14.63
CA THR A 114 17.82 -0.27 -14.31
C THR A 114 17.44 -1.47 -13.45
N SER A 115 16.30 -1.43 -12.76
CA SER A 115 15.90 -2.48 -11.83
C SER A 115 14.40 -2.71 -11.80
N VAL A 116 13.99 -3.98 -11.91
CA VAL A 116 12.63 -4.44 -11.65
C VAL A 116 12.68 -5.52 -10.59
N THR A 117 12.03 -5.28 -9.46
CA THR A 117 11.97 -6.20 -8.32
C THR A 117 10.56 -6.75 -8.19
N ILE A 118 10.41 -8.08 -8.19
CA ILE A 118 9.13 -8.75 -7.93
C ILE A 118 9.13 -9.24 -6.48
N LEU A 119 8.17 -8.78 -5.69
CA LEU A 119 8.00 -9.25 -4.32
C LEU A 119 7.48 -10.69 -4.34
N ASN A 120 8.17 -11.57 -3.63
CA ASN A 120 7.72 -12.95 -3.43
C ASN A 120 6.99 -13.06 -2.09
N SER A 121 5.77 -13.59 -2.11
CA SER A 121 5.05 -13.97 -0.88
C SER A 121 5.59 -15.30 -0.35
N LYS A 122 6.72 -15.31 0.37
CA LYS A 122 7.19 -16.55 1.04
C LYS A 122 7.72 -16.39 2.46
N TYR A 123 7.41 -15.28 3.15
CA TYR A 123 7.75 -15.15 4.58
C TYR A 123 6.56 -14.66 5.41
N TYR A 124 5.43 -15.38 5.37
CA TYR A 124 4.59 -15.49 6.58
C TYR A 124 5.18 -16.58 7.46
N ASN A 125 6.29 -16.27 8.12
CA ASN A 125 6.61 -16.96 9.37
C ASN A 125 5.59 -16.48 10.39
N HIS A 126 4.45 -17.16 10.40
CA HIS A 126 3.89 -17.76 11.60
C HIS A 126 4.71 -17.50 12.88
N TRP A 127 4.48 -16.35 13.52
CA TRP A 127 4.71 -16.11 14.95
C TRP A 127 3.64 -15.13 15.44
N ARG A 128 2.35 -15.50 15.25
CA ARG A 128 1.37 -15.14 16.28
C ARG A 128 1.67 -16.10 17.42
N GLY A 129 2.11 -15.57 18.55
CA GLY A 129 2.62 -16.32 19.69
C GLY A 129 1.92 -17.66 19.90
N SER A 130 2.69 -18.74 19.77
CA SER A 130 2.32 -20.00 20.39
C SER A 130 2.69 -19.91 21.86
N ILE A 131 1.64 -19.98 22.68
CA ILE A 131 1.54 -20.32 24.12
C ILE A 131 2.47 -19.64 25.13
#